data_AF-A0A937WFV2-F1
#
_entry.id   AF-A0A937WFV2-F1
#
_cell.length_a   1.000
_cell.length_b   1.000
_cell.length_c   1.000
_cell.angle_alpha   90.00
_cell.angle_beta   90.00
_cell.angle_gamma   90.00
#
_symmetry.space_group_name_H-M   'P 1'
#
loop_
_entity.id
_entity.type
_entity.pdbx_description
1 polymer ?
#
loop_
_entity_poly.entity_id
_entity_poly.type
_entity_poly.pdbx_seq_one_letter_code
_entity_poly.pdbx_strand_id
1 'polypeptide(L)'
;MELLPVREFADRGTKWLLESPENVLGLLQILDFNLSTKIDFSRLHDEKKTFILDNLRQQESDLVVTAPFWDEERELNLAIENLEKLPDSESRQWIRAMHYILLLIYNRCEPEEHAKLTDIVTNAVQDRKRREEVSKMGRTIAQALIEEGMEIGVEKGIVQTKQEVLIDLIQFRFQSIRPEINDKIRSIRNVDNLTALFRRALGANSIEELGIE
;
A
#
# COMPACT_ATOMS: atom_id res chain seq x y z
N MET A 1 3.55 -38.29 -19.49
CA MET A 1 4.66 -37.31 -19.39
C MET A 1 4.17 -36.07 -20.11
N GLU A 2 3.49 -35.18 -19.37
CA GLU A 2 2.98 -33.93 -19.92
C GLU A 2 4.17 -33.04 -20.28
N LEU A 3 4.28 -32.69 -21.56
CA LEU A 3 5.20 -31.67 -22.02
C LEU A 3 4.66 -30.33 -21.51
N LEU A 4 5.25 -29.82 -20.43
CA LEU A 4 5.00 -28.44 -20.00
C LEU A 4 5.27 -27.51 -21.20
N PRO A 5 4.35 -26.61 -21.53
CA PRO A 5 4.49 -25.78 -22.72
C PRO A 5 5.71 -24.87 -22.56
N VAL A 6 6.58 -24.89 -23.56
CA VAL A 6 7.85 -24.12 -23.71
C VAL A 6 7.72 -22.62 -23.40
N ARG A 7 6.49 -22.09 -23.32
CA ARG A 7 6.19 -20.70 -23.01
C ARG A 7 6.53 -20.29 -21.58
N GLU A 8 6.30 -21.16 -20.58
CA GLU A 8 6.60 -20.83 -19.18
C GLU A 8 8.11 -20.67 -18.90
N PHE A 9 8.97 -21.26 -19.74
CA PHE A 9 10.41 -21.26 -19.52
C PHE A 9 11.06 -19.90 -19.86
N ALA A 10 10.59 -19.24 -20.92
CA ALA A 10 11.09 -17.92 -21.30
C ALA A 10 10.66 -16.85 -20.29
N ASP A 11 9.42 -16.93 -19.79
CA ASP A 11 8.88 -15.99 -18.81
C ASP A 11 9.55 -16.17 -17.44
N ARG A 12 9.74 -17.41 -16.99
CA ARG A 12 10.49 -17.69 -15.75
C ARG A 12 11.97 -17.33 -15.86
N GLY A 13 12.59 -17.54 -17.02
CA GLY A 13 13.98 -17.15 -17.27
C GLY A 13 14.17 -15.64 -17.27
N THR A 14 13.24 -14.89 -17.86
CA THR A 14 13.25 -13.42 -17.86
C THR A 14 13.02 -12.88 -16.45
N LYS A 15 12.09 -13.48 -15.70
CA LYS A 15 11.85 -13.15 -14.30
C LYS A 15 13.12 -13.36 -13.45
N TRP A 16 13.72 -14.55 -13.53
CA TRP A 16 14.96 -14.86 -12.81
C TRP A 16 16.12 -13.94 -13.19
N LEU A 17 16.24 -13.57 -14.47
CA LEU A 17 17.27 -12.64 -14.92
C LEU A 17 17.08 -11.28 -14.26
N LEU A 18 15.86 -10.76 -14.23
CA LEU A 18 15.57 -9.41 -13.75
C LEU A 18 15.42 -9.31 -12.21
N GLU A 19 15.47 -10.42 -11.48
CA GLU A 19 15.59 -10.44 -10.01
C GLU A 19 16.99 -10.00 -9.51
N SER A 20 18.03 -10.06 -10.36
CA SER A 20 19.39 -9.66 -9.99
C SER A 20 19.61 -8.16 -10.30
N PRO A 21 20.08 -7.35 -9.31
CA PRO A 21 20.39 -5.94 -9.52
C PRO A 21 21.39 -5.70 -10.64
N GLU A 22 22.38 -6.59 -10.81
CA GLU A 22 23.40 -6.50 -11.86
C GLU A 22 22.79 -6.60 -13.26
N ASN A 23 21.79 -7.47 -13.42
CA ASN A 23 21.10 -7.65 -14.70
C ASN A 23 20.16 -6.49 -15.02
N VAL A 24 19.46 -5.95 -14.00
CA VAL A 24 18.63 -4.75 -14.17
C VAL A 24 19.50 -3.55 -14.55
N LEU A 25 20.65 -3.37 -13.87
CA LEU A 25 21.64 -2.35 -14.21
C LEU A 25 22.14 -2.53 -15.65
N GLY A 26 22.56 -3.74 -16.02
CA GLY A 26 23.07 -4.03 -17.36
C GLY A 26 22.04 -3.73 -18.45
N LEU A 27 20.76 -4.08 -18.23
CA LEU A 27 19.68 -3.76 -19.15
C LEU A 27 19.46 -2.24 -19.25
N LEU A 28 19.42 -1.53 -18.12
CA LEU A 28 19.25 -0.08 -18.12
C LEU A 28 20.44 0.64 -18.77
N GLN A 29 21.67 0.17 -18.61
CA GLN A 29 22.83 0.74 -19.30
C GLN A 29 22.71 0.65 -20.82
N ILE A 30 22.06 -0.40 -21.35
CA ILE A 30 21.80 -0.57 -22.79
C ILE A 30 20.69 0.37 -23.26
N LEU A 31 19.62 0.53 -22.47
CA LEU A 31 18.42 1.30 -22.86
C LEU A 31 18.59 2.80 -22.62
N ASP A 32 19.09 3.18 -21.44
CA ASP A 32 19.34 4.55 -21.03
C ASP A 32 20.47 4.61 -19.98
N PHE A 33 21.68 4.82 -20.48
CA PHE A 33 22.87 4.98 -19.64
C PHE A 33 22.72 6.12 -18.62
N ASN A 34 22.05 7.23 -18.98
CA ASN A 34 21.91 8.38 -18.08
C ASN A 34 20.99 8.07 -16.91
N LEU A 35 19.94 7.27 -17.13
CA LEU A 35 19.07 6.82 -16.04
C LEU A 35 19.82 5.84 -15.13
N SER A 36 20.61 4.93 -15.70
CA SER A 36 21.37 3.93 -14.93
C SER A 36 22.38 4.54 -13.96
N THR A 37 22.95 5.72 -14.25
CA THR A 37 23.91 6.36 -13.35
C THR A 37 23.26 7.07 -12.16
N LYS A 38 21.93 7.21 -12.17
CA LYS A 38 21.18 7.96 -11.15
C LYS A 38 20.51 7.07 -10.11
N ILE A 39 20.45 5.75 -10.34
CA ILE A 39 19.73 4.79 -9.48
C ILE A 39 20.72 4.06 -8.58
N ASP A 40 20.38 3.91 -7.30
CA ASP A 40 21.09 3.08 -6.34
C ASP A 40 20.59 1.63 -6.41
N PHE A 41 21.21 0.86 -7.29
CA PHE A 41 20.92 -0.57 -7.46
C PHE A 41 21.29 -1.42 -6.25
N SER A 42 22.12 -0.93 -5.31
CA SER A 42 22.43 -1.67 -4.09
C SER A 42 21.22 -1.80 -3.16
N ARG A 43 20.23 -0.91 -3.34
CA ARG A 43 18.96 -0.89 -2.62
C ARG A 43 17.78 -1.41 -3.45
N LEU A 44 18.07 -2.05 -4.59
CA LEU A 44 17.05 -2.67 -5.43
C LEU A 44 16.41 -3.85 -4.70
N HIS A 45 15.08 -3.87 -4.68
CA HIS A 45 14.31 -4.95 -4.06
C HIS A 45 13.02 -5.25 -4.83
N ASP A 46 12.58 -6.51 -4.73
CA ASP A 46 11.35 -6.97 -5.34
C ASP A 46 10.12 -6.51 -4.55
N GLU A 47 9.18 -5.89 -5.25
CA GLU A 47 7.84 -5.59 -4.79
C GLU A 47 6.92 -6.78 -5.07
N LYS A 48 6.79 -7.67 -4.07
CA LYS A 48 5.83 -8.79 -4.14
C LYS A 48 4.40 -8.29 -3.98
N LYS A 49 3.85 -7.71 -5.04
CA LYS A 49 2.44 -7.32 -5.06
C LYS A 49 1.58 -8.53 -5.39
N THR A 50 0.86 -8.99 -4.37
CA THR A 50 -0.23 -9.95 -4.54
C THR A 50 -1.51 -9.17 -4.74
N PHE A 51 -2.17 -9.37 -5.89
CA PHE A 51 -3.49 -8.79 -6.12
C PHE A 51 -4.54 -9.90 -6.01
N ILE A 52 -5.62 -9.63 -5.29
CA ILE A 52 -6.83 -10.44 -5.37
C ILE A 52 -7.70 -9.77 -6.43
N LEU A 53 -7.85 -10.45 -7.57
CA LEU A 53 -8.77 -9.99 -8.63
C LEU A 53 -10.23 -10.18 -8.18
N ASP A 54 -11.16 -9.47 -8.80
CA ASP A 54 -12.62 -9.57 -8.51
C ASP A 54 -13.19 -11.00 -8.62
N ASN A 55 -12.45 -11.90 -9.27
CA ASN A 55 -12.76 -13.34 -9.36
C ASN A 55 -12.17 -14.18 -8.21
N LEU A 56 -11.69 -13.54 -7.14
CA LEU A 56 -11.03 -14.14 -5.97
C LEU A 56 -9.79 -14.97 -6.30
N ARG A 57 -9.19 -14.80 -7.48
CA ARG A 57 -7.91 -15.40 -7.81
C ARG A 57 -6.78 -14.51 -7.34
N GLN A 58 -5.87 -15.11 -6.60
CA GLN A 58 -4.58 -14.52 -6.29
C GLN A 58 -3.73 -14.49 -7.57
N GLN A 59 -3.41 -13.29 -8.04
CA GLN A 59 -2.43 -13.10 -9.12
C GLN A 59 -1.21 -12.40 -8.52
N GLU A 60 -0.05 -13.05 -8.62
CA GLU A 60 1.23 -12.39 -8.32
C GLU A 60 1.56 -11.44 -9.47
N SER A 61 1.98 -10.21 -9.13
CA SER A 61 2.51 -9.28 -10.12
C SER A 61 3.72 -9.90 -10.80
N ASP A 62 3.74 -9.87 -12.14
CA ASP A 62 4.93 -10.20 -12.91
C ASP A 62 5.99 -9.13 -12.63
N LEU A 63 6.98 -9.52 -11.83
CA LEU A 63 8.20 -8.81 -11.42
C LEU A 63 8.13 -7.27 -11.42
N VAL A 64 7.85 -6.70 -10.25
CA VAL A 64 8.02 -5.26 -9.99
C VAL A 64 9.22 -5.10 -9.08
N VAL A 65 10.16 -4.23 -9.46
CA VAL A 65 11.33 -3.89 -8.65
C VAL A 65 11.32 -2.41 -8.31
N THR A 66 11.78 -2.07 -7.11
CA THR A 66 11.94 -0.69 -6.64
C THR A 66 13.41 -0.45 -6.30
N ALA A 67 13.95 0.68 -6.75
CA ALA A 67 15.26 1.16 -6.34
C ALA A 67 15.22 2.69 -6.21
N PRO A 68 15.87 3.27 -5.19
CA PRO A 68 15.90 4.70 -5.00
C PRO A 68 16.88 5.37 -5.98
N PHE A 69 16.71 6.67 -6.17
CA PHE A 69 17.75 7.49 -6.81
C PHE A 69 18.86 7.79 -5.81
N TRP A 70 20.09 8.03 -6.29
CA TRP A 70 21.19 8.50 -5.44
C TRP A 70 20.92 9.87 -4.81
N ASP A 71 20.15 10.70 -5.51
CA ASP A 71 19.77 12.05 -5.09
C ASP A 71 18.29 12.28 -5.44
N GLU A 72 17.41 11.76 -4.59
CA GLU A 72 15.96 11.77 -4.79
C GLU A 72 15.41 13.20 -4.86
N GLU A 73 15.92 14.11 -4.03
CA GLU A 73 15.49 15.51 -4.02
C GLU A 73 15.82 16.20 -5.34
N ARG A 74 17.04 16.00 -5.85
CA ARG A 74 17.44 16.58 -7.14
C ARG A 74 16.61 16.05 -8.28
N GLU A 75 16.38 14.74 -8.35
CA GLU A 75 15.60 14.15 -9.45
C GLU A 75 14.11 14.57 -9.37
N LEU A 76 13.56 14.72 -8.16
CA LEU A 76 12.22 15.27 -7.97
C LEU A 76 12.13 16.73 -8.44
N ASN A 77 13.11 17.57 -8.08
CA ASN A 77 13.18 18.95 -8.55
C ASN A 77 13.26 19.02 -10.08
N LEU A 78 14.14 18.22 -10.69
CA LEU A 78 14.28 18.15 -12.15
C LEU A 78 12.99 17.70 -12.85
N ALA A 79 12.26 16.75 -12.26
CA ALA A 79 10.97 16.31 -12.79
C ALA A 79 9.96 17.47 -12.82
N ILE A 80 9.88 18.24 -11.73
CA ILE A 80 8.95 19.38 -11.64
C ILE A 80 9.37 20.51 -12.57
N GLU A 81 10.66 20.83 -12.64
CA GLU A 81 11.20 21.80 -13.59
C GLU A 81 10.88 21.42 -15.05
N ASN A 82 10.90 20.13 -15.37
CA ASN A 82 10.51 19.66 -16.70
C ASN A 82 9.00 19.74 -16.93
N LEU A 83 8.17 19.49 -15.91
CA LEU A 83 6.72 19.71 -15.99
C LEU A 83 6.39 21.19 -16.18
N GLU A 84 7.12 22.11 -15.56
CA GLU A 84 6.92 23.56 -15.73
C GLU A 84 7.17 24.03 -17.18
N LYS A 85 7.94 23.27 -17.98
CA LYS A 85 8.16 23.58 -19.41
C LYS A 85 6.98 23.19 -20.30
N LEU A 86 5.98 22.47 -19.78
CA LEU A 86 4.81 22.09 -20.56
C LEU A 86 4.00 23.34 -20.96
N PRO A 87 3.53 23.42 -22.22
CA PRO A 87 2.75 24.56 -22.69
C PRO A 87 1.40 24.63 -21.97
N ASP A 88 0.81 25.83 -21.90
CA ASP A 88 -0.48 26.03 -21.22
C ASP A 88 -1.62 25.19 -21.80
N SER A 89 -1.53 24.79 -23.08
CA SER A 89 -2.47 23.84 -23.70
C SER A 89 -2.50 22.47 -22.99
N GLU A 90 -1.44 22.13 -22.27
CA GLU A 90 -1.28 20.88 -21.52
C GLU A 90 -1.49 21.06 -20.01
N SER A 91 -2.08 22.17 -19.57
CA SER A 91 -2.35 22.44 -18.14
C SER A 91 -3.05 21.27 -17.43
N ARG A 92 -3.97 20.56 -18.10
CA ARG A 92 -4.63 19.37 -17.52
C ARG A 92 -3.66 18.21 -17.25
N GLN A 93 -2.67 18.02 -18.11
CA GLN A 93 -1.65 16.98 -17.95
C GLN A 93 -0.71 17.34 -16.80
N TRP A 94 -0.31 18.62 -16.72
CA TRP A 94 0.46 19.16 -15.61
C TRP A 94 -0.25 18.93 -14.26
N ILE A 95 -1.53 19.31 -14.14
CA ILE A 95 -2.34 19.12 -12.92
C ILE A 95 -2.37 17.64 -12.52
N ARG A 96 -2.59 16.74 -13.48
CA ARG A 96 -2.59 15.30 -13.22
C ARG A 96 -1.24 14.80 -12.75
N ALA A 97 -0.15 15.22 -13.38
CA ALA A 97 1.21 14.83 -13.00
C ALA A 97 1.54 15.28 -11.57
N MET A 98 1.21 16.53 -11.21
CA MET A 98 1.40 17.04 -9.84
C MET A 98 0.57 16.27 -8.82
N HIS A 99 -0.67 15.94 -9.16
CA HIS A 99 -1.51 15.10 -8.31
C HIS A 99 -0.89 13.72 -8.09
N TYR A 100 -0.40 13.07 -9.16
CA TYR A 100 0.28 11.78 -9.04
C TYR A 100 1.54 11.86 -8.18
N ILE A 101 2.37 12.89 -8.33
CA ILE A 101 3.57 13.08 -7.52
C ILE A 101 3.20 13.18 -6.04
N LEU A 102 2.21 14.01 -5.69
CA LEU A 102 1.75 14.14 -4.31
C LEU A 102 1.19 12.82 -3.76
N LEU A 103 0.39 12.09 -4.56
CA LEU A 103 -0.10 10.77 -4.16
C LEU A 103 1.04 9.77 -3.92
N LEU A 104 2.08 9.78 -4.74
CA LEU A 104 3.26 8.94 -4.55
C LEU A 104 3.97 9.29 -3.24
N ILE A 105 4.16 10.58 -2.94
CA ILE A 105 4.76 11.02 -1.67
C ILE A 105 3.98 10.43 -0.49
N TYR A 106 2.66 10.64 -0.44
CA TYR A 106 1.86 10.19 0.70
C TYR A 106 1.69 8.66 0.81
N ASN A 107 1.78 7.92 -0.29
CA ASN A 107 1.52 6.46 -0.30
C ASN A 107 2.78 5.59 -0.37
N ARG A 108 3.93 6.15 -0.75
CA ARG A 108 5.16 5.39 -1.04
C ARG A 108 6.37 5.88 -0.26
N CYS A 109 6.38 7.12 0.21
CA CYS A 109 7.45 7.63 1.06
C CYS A 109 7.09 7.48 2.54
N GLU A 110 8.11 7.47 3.39
CA GLU A 110 7.93 7.40 4.83
C GLU A 110 7.20 8.66 5.35
N PRO A 111 6.29 8.54 6.34
CA PRO A 111 5.52 9.67 6.86
C PRO A 111 6.38 10.87 7.32
N GLU A 112 7.58 10.61 7.84
CA GLU A 112 8.52 11.63 8.29
C GLU A 112 9.05 12.49 7.13
N GLU A 113 9.02 11.97 5.90
CA GLU A 113 9.52 12.65 4.69
C GLU A 113 8.43 13.45 3.97
N HIS A 114 7.15 13.19 4.25
CA HIS A 114 6.03 13.78 3.50
C HIS A 114 6.06 15.30 3.49
N ALA A 115 6.30 15.93 4.65
CA ALA A 115 6.36 17.38 4.78
C ALA A 115 7.52 17.96 3.94
N LYS A 116 8.71 17.38 4.09
CA LYS A 116 9.92 17.80 3.37
C LYS A 116 9.75 17.68 1.85
N LEU A 117 9.25 16.55 1.37
CA LEU A 117 9.06 16.31 -0.06
C LEU A 117 7.95 17.20 -0.65
N THR A 118 6.85 17.41 0.09
CA THR A 118 5.78 18.32 -0.33
C THR A 118 6.27 19.77 -0.42
N ASP A 119 7.13 20.20 0.51
CA ASP A 119 7.75 21.52 0.48
C ASP A 119 8.67 21.68 -0.74
N ILE A 120 9.49 20.66 -1.05
CA ILE A 120 10.30 20.63 -2.28
C ILE A 120 9.39 20.80 -3.50
N VAL A 121 8.31 20.01 -3.58
CA VAL A 121 7.39 20.07 -4.72
C VAL A 121 6.75 21.44 -4.87
N THR A 122 6.30 22.02 -3.76
CA THR A 122 5.65 23.33 -3.77
C THR A 122 6.63 24.45 -4.14
N ASN A 123 7.86 24.40 -3.63
CA ASN A 123 8.86 25.44 -3.88
C ASN A 123 9.47 25.38 -5.28
N ALA A 124 9.51 24.20 -5.90
CA ALA A 124 9.99 24.02 -7.28
C ALA A 124 9.06 24.69 -8.32
N VAL A 125 7.75 24.75 -8.05
CA VAL A 125 6.77 25.38 -8.95
C VAL A 125 6.94 26.89 -8.94
N GLN A 126 7.21 27.48 -10.11
CA GLN A 126 7.54 28.90 -10.24
C GLN A 126 6.29 29.78 -10.32
N ASP A 127 5.29 29.35 -11.10
CA ASP A 127 4.04 30.11 -11.22
C ASP A 127 3.27 30.11 -9.90
N ARG A 128 2.86 31.31 -9.47
CA ARG A 128 2.19 31.51 -8.19
C ARG A 128 0.85 30.78 -8.12
N LYS A 129 0.05 30.79 -9.19
CA LYS A 129 -1.28 30.16 -9.18
C LYS A 129 -1.15 28.64 -9.11
N ARG A 130 -0.24 28.08 -9.92
CA ARG A 130 0.11 26.65 -9.89
C ARG A 130 0.65 26.23 -8.52
N ARG A 131 1.47 27.06 -7.88
CA ARG A 131 1.98 26.80 -6.52
C ARG A 131 0.85 26.77 -5.48
N GLU A 132 -0.06 27.74 -5.53
CA GLU A 132 -1.25 27.76 -4.66
C GLU A 132 -2.15 26.53 -4.89
N GLU A 133 -2.28 26.09 -6.14
CA GLU A 133 -3.02 24.88 -6.51
C GLU A 133 -2.38 23.61 -5.92
N VAL A 134 -1.07 23.44 -6.07
CA VAL A 134 -0.30 22.30 -5.53
C VAL A 134 -0.37 22.26 -4.00
N SER A 135 -0.21 23.41 -3.34
CA SER A 135 -0.37 23.52 -1.89
C SER A 135 -1.79 23.16 -1.42
N LYS A 136 -2.82 23.49 -2.21
CA LYS A 136 -4.20 23.08 -1.93
C LYS A 136 -4.36 21.57 -2.12
N MET A 137 -3.86 21.00 -3.22
CA MET A 137 -3.92 19.56 -3.49
C MET A 137 -3.28 18.75 -2.36
N GLY A 138 -2.06 19.11 -1.94
CA GLY A 138 -1.34 18.41 -0.87
C GLY A 138 -2.14 18.37 0.43
N ARG A 139 -2.74 19.50 0.83
CA ARG A 139 -3.61 19.57 2.01
C ARG A 139 -4.85 18.70 1.88
N THR A 140 -5.51 18.71 0.72
CA THR A 140 -6.72 17.89 0.52
C THR A 140 -6.43 16.40 0.55
N ILE A 141 -5.29 15.96 0.01
CA ILE A 141 -4.87 14.55 0.04
C ILE A 141 -4.56 14.12 1.47
N ALA A 142 -3.76 14.92 2.19
CA ALA A 142 -3.43 14.65 3.59
C ALA A 142 -4.70 14.55 4.46
N GLN A 143 -5.65 15.47 4.28
CA GLN A 143 -6.92 15.46 5.00
C GLN A 143 -7.74 14.20 4.70
N ALA A 144 -7.86 13.83 3.42
CA ALA A 144 -8.60 12.63 3.03
C ALA A 144 -7.99 11.34 3.62
N LEU A 145 -6.66 11.23 3.62
CA LEU A 145 -5.96 10.09 4.20
C LEU A 145 -6.12 10.01 5.73
N ILE A 146 -6.13 11.15 6.42
CA ILE A 146 -6.39 11.20 7.86
C ILE A 146 -7.82 10.75 8.16
N GLU A 147 -8.80 11.22 7.39
CA GLU A 147 -10.21 10.83 7.53
C GLU A 147 -10.41 9.34 7.30
N GLU A 148 -9.85 8.79 6.22
CA GLU A 148 -9.87 7.36 5.92
C GLU A 148 -9.20 6.54 7.03
N GLY A 149 -8.02 6.98 7.49
CA GLY A 149 -7.31 6.33 8.59
C GLY A 149 -8.10 6.33 9.90
N MET A 150 -8.82 7.43 10.18
CA MET A 150 -9.68 7.54 11.35
C MET A 150 -10.91 6.62 11.24
N GLU A 151 -11.56 6.57 10.08
CA GLU A 151 -12.71 5.70 9.84
C GLU A 151 -12.34 4.22 10.00
N ILE A 152 -11.25 3.80 9.36
CA ILE A 152 -10.69 2.45 9.50
C ILE A 152 -10.32 2.17 10.96
N GLY A 153 -9.73 3.15 11.66
CA GLY A 153 -9.36 3.03 13.06
C GLY A 153 -10.58 2.83 13.98
N VAL A 154 -11.65 3.59 13.75
CA VAL A 154 -12.92 3.46 14.49
C VAL A 154 -13.55 2.09 14.23
N GLU A 155 -13.64 1.66 12.96
CA GLU A 155 -14.20 0.36 12.60
C GLU A 155 -13.42 -0.79 13.27
N LYS A 156 -12.08 -0.76 13.17
CA LYS A 156 -11.21 -1.74 13.84
C LYS A 156 -11.40 -1.73 15.35
N GLY A 157 -11.50 -0.55 15.97
CA GLY A 157 -11.71 -0.41 17.41
C GLY A 157 -13.04 -0.99 17.88
N ILE A 158 -14.12 -0.80 17.11
CA ILE A 158 -15.44 -1.40 17.39
C ILE A 158 -15.36 -2.93 17.35
N VAL A 159 -14.73 -3.48 16.31
CA VAL A 159 -14.55 -4.93 16.15
C VAL A 159 -13.74 -5.49 17.31
N GLN A 160 -12.57 -4.90 17.61
CA GLN A 160 -11.70 -5.34 18.70
C GLN A 160 -12.42 -5.28 20.05
N THR A 161 -13.12 -4.17 20.35
CA THR A 161 -13.87 -4.03 21.60
C THR A 161 -14.92 -5.13 21.74
N LYS A 162 -15.65 -5.47 20.68
CA LYS A 162 -16.65 -6.54 20.70
C LYS A 162 -16.03 -7.92 20.85
N GLN A 163 -14.85 -8.15 20.26
CA GLN A 163 -14.09 -9.39 20.45
C GLN A 163 -13.69 -9.55 21.92
N GLU A 164 -13.06 -8.53 22.52
CA GLU A 164 -12.62 -8.58 23.93
C GLU A 164 -13.80 -8.76 24.88
N VAL A 165 -14.89 -8.00 24.70
CA VAL A 165 -16.10 -8.13 25.52
C VAL A 165 -16.72 -9.52 25.42
N LEU A 166 -16.71 -10.13 24.23
CA LEU A 166 -17.19 -11.50 24.03
C LEU A 166 -16.29 -12.51 24.74
N ILE A 167 -14.97 -12.36 24.62
CA ILE A 167 -13.99 -13.21 25.31
C ILE A 167 -14.17 -13.10 26.83
N ASP A 168 -14.24 -11.88 27.36
CA ASP A 168 -14.45 -11.62 28.79
C ASP A 168 -15.75 -12.24 29.29
N LEU A 169 -16.85 -12.11 28.53
CA LEU A 169 -18.13 -12.72 28.88
C LEU A 169 -18.04 -14.26 28.95
N ILE A 170 -17.45 -14.89 27.93
CA ILE A 170 -17.33 -16.34 27.86
C ILE A 170 -16.40 -16.81 29.00
N GLN A 171 -15.30 -16.11 29.26
CA GLN A 171 -14.36 -16.45 30.33
C GLN A 171 -15.01 -16.31 31.70
N PHE A 172 -15.81 -15.26 31.92
CA PHE A 172 -16.57 -15.08 33.14
C PHE A 172 -17.60 -16.18 33.36
N ARG A 173 -18.36 -16.57 32.32
CA ARG A 173 -19.40 -17.60 32.43
C ARG A 173 -18.86 -19.01 32.62
N PHE A 174 -17.83 -19.36 31.85
CA PHE A 174 -17.37 -20.75 31.75
C PHE A 174 -16.01 -20.98 32.45
N GLN A 175 -15.49 -19.96 33.14
CA GLN A 175 -14.26 -19.96 33.96
C GLN A 175 -12.96 -20.28 33.24
N SER A 176 -13.02 -20.81 32.01
CA SER A 176 -11.87 -21.07 31.16
C SER A 176 -12.25 -20.98 29.69
N ILE A 177 -11.35 -20.44 28.88
CA ILE A 177 -11.45 -20.43 27.41
C ILE A 177 -10.22 -21.13 26.87
N ARG A 178 -10.44 -22.05 25.94
CA ARG A 178 -9.36 -22.68 25.19
C ARG A 178 -8.74 -21.66 24.21
N PRO A 179 -7.41 -21.59 24.07
CA PRO A 179 -6.74 -20.63 23.19
C PRO A 179 -7.30 -20.60 21.76
N GLU A 180 -7.68 -21.75 21.22
CA GLU A 180 -8.21 -21.88 19.86
C GLU A 180 -9.54 -21.12 19.67
N ILE A 181 -10.34 -20.99 20.73
CA ILE A 181 -11.62 -20.27 20.71
C ILE A 181 -11.36 -18.76 20.79
N ASN A 182 -10.36 -18.35 21.57
CA ASN A 182 -9.93 -16.95 21.64
C ASN A 182 -9.42 -16.46 20.27
N ASP A 183 -8.56 -17.26 19.63
CA ASP A 183 -8.03 -16.95 18.30
C ASP A 183 -9.15 -16.88 17.24
N LYS A 184 -10.13 -17.79 17.31
CA LYS A 184 -11.30 -17.73 16.42
C LYS A 184 -12.10 -16.47 16.62
N ILE A 185 -12.41 -16.09 17.86
CA ILE A 185 -13.15 -14.84 18.13
C ILE A 185 -12.36 -13.63 17.61
N ARG A 186 -11.04 -13.59 17.83
CA ARG A 186 -10.14 -12.54 17.32
C ARG A 186 -10.06 -12.50 15.79
N SER A 187 -10.34 -13.61 15.12
CA SER A 187 -10.37 -13.70 13.65
C SER A 187 -11.66 -13.11 13.03
N ILE A 188 -12.76 -13.00 13.80
CA ILE A 188 -14.04 -12.52 13.29
C ILE A 188 -14.01 -11.00 13.10
N ARG A 189 -14.10 -10.55 11.85
CA ARG A 189 -14.13 -9.11 11.51
C ARG A 189 -15.54 -8.52 11.43
N ASN A 190 -16.56 -9.34 11.23
CA ASN A 190 -17.94 -8.87 11.08
C ASN A 190 -18.59 -8.60 12.45
N VAL A 191 -19.03 -7.36 12.66
CA VAL A 191 -19.65 -6.87 13.90
C VAL A 191 -20.97 -7.58 14.23
N ASP A 192 -21.78 -7.92 13.23
CA ASP A 192 -23.06 -8.59 13.42
C ASP A 192 -22.86 -10.04 13.88
N ASN A 193 -21.87 -10.73 13.31
CA ASN A 193 -21.48 -12.07 13.74
C ASN A 193 -21.03 -12.07 15.21
N LEU A 194 -20.20 -11.10 15.60
CA LEU A 194 -19.79 -10.92 17.00
C LEU A 194 -21.00 -10.63 17.91
N THR A 195 -21.94 -9.81 17.44
CA THR A 195 -23.15 -9.47 18.21
C THR A 195 -24.09 -10.68 18.34
N ALA A 196 -24.22 -11.51 17.31
CA ALA A 196 -24.98 -12.74 17.35
C ALA A 196 -24.35 -13.77 18.30
N LEU A 197 -23.02 -13.93 18.26
CA LEU A 197 -22.27 -14.79 19.18
C LEU A 197 -22.41 -14.31 20.62
N PHE A 198 -22.34 -13.00 20.87
CA PHE A 198 -22.57 -12.42 22.19
C PHE A 198 -23.95 -12.78 22.73
N ARG A 199 -25.00 -12.65 21.91
CA ARG A 199 -26.36 -13.05 22.31
C ARG A 199 -26.47 -14.55 22.60
N ARG A 200 -25.83 -15.39 21.79
CA ARG A 200 -25.77 -16.85 22.04
C ARG A 200 -25.05 -17.16 23.36
N ALA A 201 -23.95 -16.48 23.64
CA ALA A 201 -23.19 -16.66 24.89
C ALA A 201 -23.98 -16.32 26.15
N LEU A 202 -24.91 -15.38 26.08
CA LEU A 202 -25.81 -15.08 27.20
C LEU A 202 -26.79 -16.22 27.51
N GLY A 203 -27.20 -17.00 26.51
CA GLY A 203 -28.18 -18.08 26.66
C GLY A 203 -27.58 -19.50 26.74
N ALA A 204 -26.31 -19.66 26.39
CA ALA A 204 -25.67 -20.98 26.29
C ALA A 204 -25.31 -21.57 27.66
N ASN A 205 -25.52 -22.87 27.83
CA ASN A 205 -25.17 -23.62 29.04
C ASN A 205 -23.72 -24.12 29.00
N SER A 206 -23.11 -24.22 27.82
CA SER A 206 -21.71 -24.58 27.65
C SER A 206 -21.06 -23.83 26.47
N ILE A 207 -19.74 -23.95 26.34
CA ILE A 207 -18.97 -23.34 25.26
C ILE A 207 -19.28 -24.01 23.91
N GLU A 208 -19.57 -25.31 23.90
CA GLU A 208 -19.86 -26.10 22.69
C GLU A 208 -21.14 -25.61 22.00
N GLU A 209 -22.13 -25.15 22.77
CA GLU A 209 -23.39 -24.58 22.25
C GLU A 209 -23.18 -23.27 21.47
N LEU A 210 -22.01 -22.65 21.58
CA LEU A 210 -21.66 -21.44 20.82
C LEU A 210 -21.33 -21.73 19.36
N GLY A 211 -21.03 -22.99 19.01
CA GLY A 211 -20.71 -23.41 17.63
C GLY A 211 -19.45 -22.73 17.08
N ILE A 212 -18.48 -22.43 17.94
CA ILE A 212 -17.19 -21.84 17.58
C ILE A 212 -16.20 -23.02 17.35
N GLU A 213 -16.36 -23.71 16.22
CA GLU A 213 -15.52 -24.84 15.78
C GLU A 213 -14.32 -24.46 14.92
#